data_AF-A0A8J6JX11-F1
#
_entry.id   AF-A0A8J6JX11-F1
#
_cell.length_a   1.000
_cell.length_b   1.000
_cell.length_c   1.000
_cell.angle_alpha   90.00
_cell.angle_beta   90.00
_cell.angle_gamma   90.00
#
_symmetry.space_group_name_H-M   'P 1'
#
loop_
_entity.id
_entity.type
_entity.pdbx_description
1 polymer ?
#
loop_
_entity_poly.entity_id
_entity_poly.type
_entity_poly.pdbx_seq_one_letter_code
_entity_poly.pdbx_strand_id
1 'polypeptide(L)'
;MGGFTGQTNFSVSQGVRMMFYVLHPNETSYKTIEEVPDYVDKATVYFTMMLVMEMILSWAWKGRPLRINDGLTSLSAGVMSRLPDVFFRGVEVTTYIYVWHHYRMAELPWDSPWTWWLTFIGVDFAYYWFHRMAHEVNIIWAGHQTHHSSEDYNLTTALRQSFLQKYFSWMFYWPMALFIPPSVFAVHLQFNLLYQFWIHTEVYNGLKHCNIQHGLFSTGESTRHSLKMLM
;
A
#
# COMPACT_ATOMS: atom_id res chain seq x y z
N MET A 1 1.90 -33.31 -5.55
CA MET A 1 3.23 -33.32 -4.90
C MET A 1 4.24 -32.82 -5.92
N GLY A 2 4.73 -31.60 -5.72
CA GLY A 2 5.76 -30.92 -6.52
C GLY A 2 6.19 -29.71 -5.71
N GLY A 3 7.45 -29.69 -5.26
CA GLY A 3 7.92 -28.91 -4.11
C GLY A 3 7.78 -27.40 -4.25
N PHE A 4 7.02 -26.80 -3.34
CA PHE A 4 7.09 -25.39 -2.97
C PHE A 4 8.23 -25.20 -1.97
N THR A 5 9.46 -24.99 -2.43
CA THR A 5 10.57 -24.52 -1.57
C THR A 5 11.55 -23.68 -2.38
N GLY A 6 11.11 -22.48 -2.74
CA GLY A 6 11.97 -21.37 -3.13
C GLY A 6 11.87 -20.24 -2.10
N GLN A 7 11.90 -20.54 -0.80
CA GLN A 7 12.06 -19.49 0.20
C GLN A 7 13.46 -18.91 0.08
N THR A 8 13.61 -17.90 -0.77
CA THR A 8 14.77 -17.00 -0.72
C THR A 8 14.73 -16.29 0.63
N ASN A 9 15.49 -16.80 1.59
CA ASN A 9 15.73 -16.12 2.86
C ASN A 9 16.38 -14.77 2.54
N PHE A 10 15.61 -13.69 2.67
CA PHE A 10 16.17 -12.35 2.55
C PHE A 10 17.11 -12.12 3.72
N SER A 11 18.24 -11.47 3.43
CA SER A 11 19.06 -10.91 4.51
C SER A 11 18.25 -9.87 5.29
N VAL A 12 18.63 -9.63 6.55
CA VAL A 12 18.02 -8.55 7.36
C VAL A 12 18.11 -7.20 6.64
N SER A 13 19.23 -6.94 5.94
CA SER A 13 19.41 -5.73 5.12
C SER A 13 18.36 -5.62 4.02
N GLN A 14 18.11 -6.68 3.27
CA GLN A 14 17.07 -6.70 2.23
C GLN A 14 15.67 -6.55 2.83
N GLY A 15 15.42 -7.20 3.97
CA GLY A 15 14.15 -7.10 4.68
C GLY A 15 13.86 -5.69 5.19
N VAL A 16 14.88 -4.94 5.59
CA VAL A 16 14.72 -3.51 5.92
C VAL A 16 14.55 -2.68 4.64
N ARG A 17 15.39 -2.87 3.62
CA ARG A 17 15.35 -2.07 2.38
C ARG A 17 14.03 -2.19 1.62
N MET A 18 13.40 -3.36 1.60
CA MET A 18 12.10 -3.54 0.93
C MET A 18 11.00 -2.71 1.58
N MET A 19 11.08 -2.45 2.89
CA MET A 19 10.10 -1.64 3.60
C MET A 19 10.13 -0.17 3.15
N PHE A 20 11.27 0.30 2.65
CA PHE A 20 11.51 1.69 2.29
C PHE A 20 11.63 1.91 0.77
N TYR A 21 11.31 0.91 -0.06
CA TYR A 21 11.48 1.01 -1.51
C TYR A 21 12.95 1.25 -1.94
N VAL A 22 13.93 0.69 -1.21
CA VAL A 22 15.39 0.91 -1.46
C VAL A 22 16.05 -0.29 -2.13
N LEU A 23 15.27 -1.25 -2.63
CA LEU A 23 15.80 -2.36 -3.42
C LEU A 23 16.13 -1.93 -4.85
N HIS A 24 17.16 -2.52 -5.44
CA HIS A 24 17.62 -2.17 -6.78
C HIS A 24 16.89 -2.99 -7.86
N PRO A 25 16.71 -2.47 -9.09
CA PRO A 25 16.15 -3.23 -10.22
C PRO A 25 16.80 -4.60 -10.40
N ASN A 26 18.14 -4.69 -10.32
CA ASN A 26 18.89 -5.95 -10.44
C ASN A 26 18.53 -7.01 -9.39
N GLU A 27 17.95 -6.62 -8.25
CA GLU A 27 17.56 -7.53 -7.16
C GLU A 27 16.07 -7.93 -7.24
N THR A 28 15.29 -7.22 -8.05
CA THR A 28 13.81 -7.21 -7.97
C THR A 28 13.13 -7.24 -9.34
N SER A 29 13.89 -7.54 -10.38
CA SER A 29 13.38 -7.72 -11.74
C SER A 29 13.33 -9.21 -12.05
N TYR A 30 12.15 -9.71 -12.40
CA TYR A 30 11.89 -11.13 -12.64
C TYR A 30 11.26 -11.31 -14.01
N LYS A 31 11.51 -12.46 -14.65
CA LYS A 31 11.01 -12.72 -15.98
C LYS A 31 9.53 -13.09 -15.96
N THR A 32 9.13 -13.87 -14.95
CA THR A 32 7.74 -14.31 -14.81
C THR A 32 7.18 -13.93 -13.45
N ILE A 33 5.85 -13.96 -13.31
CA ILE A 33 5.19 -13.58 -12.07
C ILE A 33 5.39 -14.63 -10.97
N GLU A 34 5.60 -15.89 -11.34
CA GLU A 34 5.83 -17.00 -10.41
C GLU A 34 7.20 -16.91 -9.71
N GLU A 35 8.16 -16.21 -10.32
CA GLU A 35 9.46 -15.92 -9.74
C GLU A 35 9.42 -14.79 -8.71
N VAL A 36 8.36 -13.96 -8.72
CA VAL A 36 8.22 -12.79 -7.85
C VAL A 36 7.97 -13.26 -6.41
N PRO A 37 8.85 -12.94 -5.45
CA PRO A 37 8.62 -13.25 -4.06
C PRO A 37 7.40 -12.52 -3.50
N ASP A 38 6.71 -13.13 -2.53
CA ASP A 38 5.74 -12.40 -1.71
C ASP A 38 6.50 -11.52 -0.70
N TYR A 39 6.78 -10.28 -1.10
CA TYR A 39 7.44 -9.29 -0.25
C TYR A 39 6.56 -8.87 0.92
N VAL A 40 5.23 -8.90 0.76
CA VAL A 40 4.29 -8.51 1.82
C VAL A 40 4.31 -9.55 2.94
N ASP A 41 4.26 -10.83 2.61
CA ASP A 41 4.36 -11.92 3.59
C ASP A 41 5.69 -11.83 4.35
N LYS A 42 6.81 -11.71 3.62
CA LYS A 42 8.14 -11.56 4.21
C LYS A 42 8.29 -10.27 5.05
N ALA A 43 7.55 -9.21 4.72
CA ALA A 43 7.52 -7.96 5.47
C ALA A 43 6.70 -8.03 6.78
N THR A 44 5.80 -9.01 6.91
CA THR A 44 4.89 -9.14 8.06
C THR A 44 5.62 -9.15 9.41
N VAL A 45 6.78 -9.79 9.48
CA VAL A 45 7.60 -9.80 10.70
C VAL A 45 8.10 -8.39 11.07
N TYR A 46 8.57 -7.63 10.08
CA TYR A 46 9.05 -6.26 10.28
C TYR A 46 7.89 -5.32 10.64
N PHE A 47 6.73 -5.45 9.98
CA PHE A 47 5.53 -4.71 10.36
C PHE A 47 5.13 -4.94 11.81
N THR A 48 5.07 -6.20 12.22
CA THR A 48 4.67 -6.57 13.59
C THR A 48 5.65 -6.01 14.61
N MET A 49 6.96 -6.11 14.35
CA MET A 49 7.99 -5.52 15.20
C MET A 49 7.85 -4.00 15.31
N MET A 50 7.61 -3.30 14.20
CA MET A 50 7.46 -1.84 14.18
C MET A 50 6.19 -1.36 14.88
N LEU A 51 5.08 -2.10 14.75
CA LEU A 51 3.84 -1.81 15.47
C LEU A 51 4.06 -1.89 16.99
N VAL A 52 4.66 -2.99 17.47
CA VAL A 52 4.97 -3.18 18.89
C VAL A 52 5.93 -2.10 19.37
N MET A 53 6.96 -1.79 18.57
CA MET A 53 7.91 -0.73 18.88
C MET A 53 7.21 0.63 19.01
N GLU A 54 6.36 1.03 18.07
CA GLU A 54 5.64 2.30 18.15
C GLU A 54 4.72 2.38 19.37
N MET A 55 4.05 1.28 19.75
CA MET A 55 3.23 1.23 20.95
C MET A 55 4.08 1.47 22.21
N ILE A 56 5.24 0.82 22.30
CA ILE A 56 6.18 0.99 23.42
C ILE A 56 6.72 2.42 23.46
N LEU A 57 7.18 2.97 22.32
CA LEU A 57 7.73 4.33 22.23
C LEU A 57 6.67 5.40 22.51
N SER A 58 5.44 5.22 22.05
CA SER A 58 4.34 6.16 22.29
C SER A 58 3.96 6.19 23.78
N TRP A 59 3.97 5.04 24.44
CA TRP A 59 3.76 4.94 25.87
C TRP A 59 4.93 5.55 26.67
N ALA A 60 6.16 5.12 26.37
CA ALA A 60 7.36 5.47 27.14
C ALA A 60 7.81 6.94 26.94
N TRP A 61 7.70 7.50 25.73
CA TRP A 61 8.22 8.83 25.41
C TRP A 61 7.15 9.92 25.31
N LYS A 62 5.92 9.58 24.89
CA LYS A 62 4.86 10.58 24.73
C LYS A 62 3.81 10.54 25.83
N GLY A 63 3.88 9.57 26.74
CA GLY A 63 2.88 9.36 27.78
C GLY A 63 1.46 9.17 27.23
N ARG A 64 1.33 8.78 25.95
CA ARG A 64 0.02 8.60 25.31
C ARG A 64 -0.60 7.31 25.81
N PRO A 65 -1.81 7.35 26.41
CA PRO A 65 -2.50 6.14 26.80
C PRO A 65 -2.80 5.30 25.56
N LEU A 66 -2.51 4.00 25.63
CA LEU A 66 -2.73 3.08 24.52
C LEU A 66 -4.23 2.84 24.32
N ARG A 67 -4.81 3.35 23.23
CA ARG A 67 -6.21 3.04 22.86
C ARG A 67 -6.28 1.66 22.23
N ILE A 68 -6.25 0.63 23.08
CA ILE A 68 -6.27 -0.78 22.64
C ILE A 68 -7.49 -1.08 21.76
N ASN A 69 -8.63 -0.42 22.02
CA ASN A 69 -9.83 -0.54 21.20
C ASN A 69 -9.62 -0.07 19.74
N ASP A 70 -8.96 1.06 19.52
CA ASP A 70 -8.68 1.56 18.16
C ASP A 70 -7.67 0.65 17.45
N GLY A 71 -6.59 0.27 18.15
CA GLY A 71 -5.59 -0.67 17.61
C GLY A 71 -6.16 -2.04 17.26
N LEU A 72 -7.04 -2.60 18.12
CA LEU A 72 -7.72 -3.87 17.86
C LEU A 72 -8.70 -3.76 16.68
N THR A 73 -9.42 -2.64 16.57
CA THR A 73 -10.31 -2.37 15.42
C THR A 73 -9.52 -2.31 14.13
N SER A 74 -8.38 -1.61 14.12
CA SER A 74 -7.51 -1.50 12.96
C SER A 74 -6.88 -2.85 12.57
N LEU A 75 -6.44 -3.65 13.54
CA LEU A 75 -5.94 -5.00 13.29
C LEU A 75 -7.04 -5.92 12.73
N SER A 76 -8.25 -5.87 13.30
CA SER A 76 -9.38 -6.67 12.83
C SER A 76 -9.78 -6.30 11.41
N ALA A 77 -9.83 -5.00 11.10
CA ALA A 77 -10.04 -4.50 9.74
C ALA A 77 -8.95 -4.98 8.79
N GLY A 78 -7.68 -4.99 9.22
CA GLY A 78 -6.57 -5.53 8.45
C GLY A 78 -6.73 -7.01 8.11
N VAL A 79 -7.13 -7.83 9.07
CA VAL A 79 -7.43 -9.25 8.82
C VAL A 79 -8.61 -9.40 7.85
N MET A 80 -9.70 -8.64 8.05
CA MET A 80 -10.85 -8.66 7.14
C MET A 80 -10.50 -8.20 5.72
N SER A 81 -9.59 -7.23 5.57
CA SER A 81 -9.14 -6.72 4.27
C SER A 81 -8.40 -7.76 3.42
N ARG A 82 -7.97 -8.87 4.02
CA ARG A 82 -7.36 -10.02 3.32
C ARG A 82 -8.40 -11.01 2.78
N LEU A 83 -9.63 -11.01 3.28
CA LEU A 83 -10.69 -11.91 2.79
C LEU A 83 -10.97 -11.75 1.29
N PRO A 84 -11.02 -10.52 0.72
CA PRO A 84 -11.13 -10.34 -0.72
C PRO A 84 -10.02 -11.04 -1.50
N ASP A 85 -8.81 -11.20 -0.96
CA ASP A 85 -7.72 -11.83 -1.71
C ASP A 85 -8.00 -13.30 -2.05
N VAL A 86 -8.79 -14.00 -1.24
CA VAL A 86 -9.16 -15.40 -1.46
C VAL A 86 -10.00 -15.56 -2.74
N PHE A 87 -10.81 -14.55 -3.08
CA PHE A 87 -11.73 -14.62 -4.23
C PHE A 87 -11.35 -13.66 -5.38
N PHE A 88 -10.70 -12.53 -5.08
CA PHE A 88 -10.48 -11.42 -6.01
C PHE A 88 -9.02 -11.12 -6.33
N ARG A 89 -8.03 -11.65 -5.60
CA ARG A 89 -6.63 -11.47 -5.99
C ARG A 89 -6.33 -12.13 -7.33
N GLY A 90 -7.05 -13.21 -7.64
CA GLY A 90 -7.09 -13.78 -8.98
C GLY A 90 -7.62 -12.79 -10.02
N VAL A 91 -8.67 -12.02 -9.72
CA VAL A 91 -9.25 -11.08 -10.69
C VAL A 91 -8.28 -9.97 -11.09
N GLU A 92 -7.62 -9.31 -10.13
CA GLU A 92 -6.64 -8.26 -10.44
C GLU A 92 -5.50 -8.80 -11.31
N VAL A 93 -4.86 -9.88 -10.87
CA VAL A 93 -3.71 -10.47 -11.57
C VAL A 93 -4.12 -11.07 -12.91
N THR A 94 -5.20 -11.85 -12.95
CA THR A 94 -5.70 -12.49 -14.18
C THR A 94 -6.18 -11.44 -15.19
N THR A 95 -6.86 -10.38 -14.76
CA THR A 95 -7.29 -9.32 -15.68
C THR A 95 -6.08 -8.56 -16.23
N TYR A 96 -5.09 -8.25 -15.39
CA TYR A 96 -3.85 -7.62 -15.84
C TYR A 96 -3.11 -8.49 -16.87
N ILE A 97 -2.93 -9.78 -16.56
CA ILE A 97 -2.30 -10.76 -17.46
C ILE A 97 -3.09 -10.93 -18.76
N TYR A 98 -4.42 -10.99 -18.68
CA TYR A 98 -5.29 -11.07 -19.86
C TYR A 98 -5.12 -9.84 -20.77
N VAL A 99 -5.14 -8.63 -20.19
CA VAL A 99 -4.91 -7.40 -20.96
C VAL A 99 -3.51 -7.40 -21.58
N TRP A 100 -2.49 -7.80 -20.81
CA TRP A 100 -1.11 -7.91 -21.29
C TRP A 100 -0.94 -8.88 -22.46
N HIS A 101 -1.61 -10.04 -22.44
CA HIS A 101 -1.48 -11.03 -23.51
C HIS A 101 -2.26 -10.66 -24.77
N HIS A 102 -3.40 -9.99 -24.64
CA HIS A 102 -4.32 -9.75 -25.77
C HIS A 102 -4.29 -8.32 -26.33
N TYR A 103 -3.90 -7.32 -25.53
CA TYR A 103 -4.05 -5.90 -25.87
C TYR A 103 -2.77 -5.08 -25.68
N ARG A 104 -1.63 -5.69 -25.30
CA ARG A 104 -0.39 -4.92 -25.15
C ARG A 104 0.01 -4.23 -26.45
N MET A 105 0.36 -2.95 -26.35
CA MET A 105 0.77 -2.13 -27.48
C MET A 105 2.28 -2.19 -27.70
N ALA A 106 3.04 -2.27 -26.60
CA ALA A 106 4.48 -2.46 -26.62
C ALA A 106 4.93 -3.34 -25.45
N GLU A 107 6.09 -3.97 -25.60
CA GLU A 107 6.68 -4.84 -24.58
C GLU A 107 7.97 -4.19 -24.07
N LEU A 108 7.90 -3.57 -22.89
CA LEU A 108 9.08 -3.07 -22.21
C LEU A 108 9.88 -4.24 -21.61
N PRO A 109 11.22 -4.25 -21.71
CA PRO A 109 12.03 -5.35 -21.19
C PRO A 109 11.89 -5.48 -19.68
N TRP A 110 11.62 -6.69 -19.18
CA TRP A 110 11.43 -6.95 -17.74
C TRP A 110 12.70 -6.72 -16.91
N ASP A 111 13.87 -6.83 -17.53
CA ASP A 111 15.20 -6.69 -16.93
C ASP A 111 15.81 -5.28 -17.11
N SER A 112 15.05 -4.34 -17.67
CA SER A 112 15.51 -2.97 -17.86
C SER A 112 15.26 -2.11 -16.61
N PRO A 113 16.29 -1.41 -16.09
CA PRO A 113 16.10 -0.42 -15.02
C PRO A 113 15.08 0.67 -15.36
N TRP A 114 14.94 1.01 -16.65
CA TRP A 114 13.94 2.00 -17.08
C TRP A 114 12.52 1.48 -16.91
N THR A 115 12.26 0.21 -17.28
CA THR A 115 10.96 -0.42 -17.06
C THR A 115 10.62 -0.43 -15.58
N TRP A 116 11.61 -0.71 -14.72
CA TRP A 116 11.45 -0.66 -13.27
C TRP A 116 11.01 0.73 -12.79
N TRP A 117 11.77 1.79 -13.13
CA TRP A 117 11.43 3.17 -12.71
C TRP A 117 10.12 3.68 -13.30
N LEU A 118 9.80 3.35 -14.55
CA LEU A 118 8.52 3.67 -15.16
C LEU A 118 7.36 2.96 -14.45
N THR A 119 7.56 1.71 -14.03
CA THR A 119 6.56 0.97 -13.26
C THR A 119 6.35 1.61 -11.89
N PHE A 120 7.41 2.04 -11.21
CA PHE A 120 7.32 2.79 -9.96
C PHE A 120 6.43 4.02 -10.08
N ILE A 121 6.72 4.88 -11.05
CA ILE A 121 5.94 6.10 -11.30
C ILE A 121 4.50 5.74 -11.69
N GLY A 122 4.32 4.72 -12.54
CA GLY A 122 3.01 4.30 -13.01
C GLY A 122 2.12 3.74 -11.90
N VAL A 123 2.65 2.89 -11.03
CA VAL A 123 1.91 2.32 -9.88
C VAL A 123 1.55 3.44 -8.90
N ASP A 124 2.48 4.34 -8.59
CA ASP A 124 2.22 5.46 -7.70
C ASP A 124 1.15 6.41 -8.28
N PHE A 125 1.24 6.73 -9.57
CA PHE A 125 0.24 7.55 -10.27
C PHE A 125 -1.15 6.89 -10.31
N ALA A 126 -1.22 5.59 -10.59
CA ALA A 126 -2.49 4.86 -10.56
C ALA A 126 -3.09 4.83 -9.14
N TYR A 127 -2.25 4.64 -8.12
CA TYR A 127 -2.68 4.71 -6.73
C TYR A 127 -3.16 6.11 -6.34
N TYR A 128 -2.47 7.17 -6.77
CA TYR A 128 -2.90 8.56 -6.59
C TYR A 128 -4.31 8.79 -7.12
N TRP A 129 -4.59 8.36 -8.36
CA TRP A 129 -5.92 8.53 -8.94
C TRP A 129 -6.98 7.70 -8.22
N PHE A 130 -6.67 6.46 -7.85
CA PHE A 130 -7.56 5.66 -7.02
C PHE A 130 -7.90 6.40 -5.71
N HIS A 131 -6.87 6.87 -4.99
CA HIS A 131 -7.03 7.54 -3.71
C HIS A 131 -7.82 8.84 -3.87
N ARG A 132 -7.50 9.66 -4.87
CA ARG A 132 -8.27 10.87 -5.20
C ARG A 132 -9.75 10.55 -5.44
N MET A 133 -10.03 9.55 -6.27
CA MET A 133 -11.40 9.13 -6.57
C MET A 133 -12.12 8.57 -5.34
N ALA A 134 -11.38 7.95 -4.41
CA ALA A 134 -11.92 7.52 -3.12
C ALA A 134 -12.35 8.68 -2.23
N HIS A 135 -11.82 9.89 -2.44
CA HIS A 135 -12.23 11.11 -1.73
C HIS A 135 -13.29 11.93 -2.48
N GLU A 136 -13.47 11.72 -3.78
CA GLU A 136 -14.39 12.49 -4.62
C GLU A 136 -15.68 11.74 -5.00
N VAL A 137 -15.68 10.39 -4.99
CA VAL A 137 -16.81 9.58 -5.44
C VAL A 137 -17.41 8.77 -4.29
N ASN A 138 -18.69 9.00 -3.99
CA ASN A 138 -19.40 8.41 -2.84
C ASN A 138 -19.27 6.89 -2.70
N ILE A 139 -19.35 6.13 -3.80
CA ILE A 139 -19.27 4.67 -3.73
C ILE A 139 -17.85 4.18 -3.41
N ILE A 140 -16.82 4.87 -3.89
CA ILE A 140 -15.42 4.55 -3.62
C ILE A 140 -15.06 5.03 -2.20
N TRP A 141 -15.57 6.21 -1.79
CA TRP A 141 -15.50 6.69 -0.42
C TRP A 141 -16.10 5.69 0.57
N ALA A 142 -17.25 5.07 0.26
CA ALA A 142 -17.84 4.06 1.13
C ALA A 142 -16.88 2.88 1.38
N GLY A 143 -16.05 2.54 0.39
CA GLY A 143 -14.98 1.55 0.49
C GLY A 143 -13.68 2.07 1.11
N HIS A 144 -13.52 3.37 1.36
CA HIS A 144 -12.28 3.97 1.88
C HIS A 144 -12.45 4.62 3.26
N GLN A 145 -13.65 5.06 3.63
CA GLN A 145 -13.94 5.74 4.90
C GLN A 145 -13.49 4.96 6.14
N THR A 146 -13.53 3.61 6.09
CA THR A 146 -13.06 2.74 7.18
C THR A 146 -11.61 3.06 7.54
N HIS A 147 -10.77 3.32 6.55
CA HIS A 147 -9.38 3.70 6.73
C HIS A 147 -9.22 5.04 7.46
N HIS A 148 -10.12 5.98 7.23
CA HIS A 148 -10.12 7.27 7.90
C HIS A 148 -10.87 7.33 9.23
N SER A 149 -11.43 6.21 9.69
CA SER A 149 -12.19 6.15 10.94
C SER A 149 -11.33 5.89 12.19
N SER A 150 -10.00 5.77 12.05
CA SER A 150 -9.10 5.67 13.21
C SER A 150 -9.04 6.99 13.96
N GLU A 151 -9.13 6.90 15.29
CA GLU A 151 -9.01 8.06 16.17
C GLU A 151 -7.54 8.39 16.49
N ASP A 152 -6.67 7.38 16.46
CA ASP A 152 -5.23 7.57 16.57
C ASP A 152 -4.58 7.49 15.18
N TYR A 153 -3.59 8.34 14.93
CA TYR A 153 -2.73 8.27 13.75
C TYR A 153 -1.41 7.57 14.10
N ASN A 154 -1.42 6.24 14.01
CA ASN A 154 -0.28 5.36 14.30
C ASN A 154 -0.22 4.24 13.27
N LEU A 155 0.84 3.43 13.26
CA LEU A 155 1.09 2.42 12.25
C LEU A 155 -0.02 1.36 12.17
N THR A 156 -0.82 1.17 13.22
CA THR A 156 -2.00 0.29 13.14
C THR A 156 -3.04 0.86 12.17
N THR A 157 -3.14 2.18 12.01
CA THR A 157 -4.03 2.83 11.04
C THR A 157 -3.76 2.38 9.61
N ALA A 158 -2.50 2.08 9.26
CA ALA A 158 -2.15 1.53 7.94
C ALA A 158 -2.89 0.20 7.66
N LEU A 159 -3.13 -0.60 8.71
CA LEU A 159 -3.85 -1.88 8.62
C LEU A 159 -5.36 -1.70 8.52
N ARG A 160 -5.92 -0.50 8.77
CA ARG A 160 -7.36 -0.25 8.79
C ARG A 160 -7.98 -0.16 7.39
N GLN A 161 -7.67 -1.11 6.52
CA GLN A 161 -8.21 -1.14 5.16
C GLN A 161 -9.60 -1.76 5.15
N SER A 162 -10.50 -1.21 4.32
CA SER A 162 -11.80 -1.85 4.09
C SER A 162 -11.64 -3.09 3.22
N PHE A 163 -12.52 -4.07 3.40
CA PHE A 163 -12.63 -5.18 2.46
C PHE A 163 -13.07 -4.74 1.07
N LEU A 164 -13.78 -3.59 0.94
CA LEU A 164 -14.26 -3.08 -0.35
C LEU A 164 -13.19 -2.35 -1.17
N GLN A 165 -12.12 -1.88 -0.54
CA GLN A 165 -11.11 -1.04 -1.18
C GLN A 165 -10.51 -1.70 -2.44
N LYS A 166 -10.17 -2.99 -2.32
CA LYS A 166 -9.57 -3.77 -3.41
C LYS A 166 -10.49 -3.96 -4.62
N TYR A 167 -11.81 -3.83 -4.46
CA TYR A 167 -12.76 -3.96 -5.57
C TYR A 167 -12.76 -2.75 -6.49
N PHE A 168 -12.26 -1.60 -6.01
CA PHE A 168 -12.17 -0.37 -6.79
C PHE A 168 -10.75 -0.10 -7.29
N SER A 169 -9.72 -0.38 -6.47
CA SER A 169 -8.34 0.01 -6.80
C SER A 169 -7.77 -0.71 -8.02
N TRP A 170 -8.09 -2.00 -8.22
CA TRP A 170 -7.53 -2.80 -9.32
C TRP A 170 -7.81 -2.21 -10.72
N MET A 171 -8.94 -1.49 -10.87
CA MET A 171 -9.36 -0.85 -12.11
C MET A 171 -8.45 0.32 -12.53
N PHE A 172 -7.63 0.84 -11.63
CA PHE A 172 -6.71 1.94 -11.96
C PHE A 172 -5.38 1.43 -12.51
N TYR A 173 -5.06 0.15 -12.30
CA TYR A 173 -3.77 -0.43 -12.69
C TYR A 173 -3.78 -1.08 -14.09
N TRP A 174 -4.91 -1.59 -14.57
CA TRP A 174 -4.95 -2.31 -15.86
C TRP A 174 -4.46 -1.50 -17.08
N PRO A 175 -4.55 -0.15 -17.18
CA PRO A 175 -3.98 0.57 -18.31
C PRO A 175 -2.45 0.38 -18.43
N MET A 176 -1.76 0.10 -17.31
CA MET A 176 -0.32 -0.19 -17.33
C MET A 176 0.00 -1.50 -18.06
N ALA A 177 -0.93 -2.45 -18.10
CA ALA A 177 -0.78 -3.72 -18.82
C ALA A 177 -0.68 -3.54 -20.35
N LEU A 178 -0.82 -2.33 -20.86
CA LEU A 178 -0.56 -2.04 -22.28
C LEU A 178 0.95 -1.95 -22.60
N PHE A 179 1.80 -1.75 -21.58
CA PHE A 179 3.24 -1.46 -21.75
C PHE A 179 4.16 -2.17 -20.74
N ILE A 180 3.67 -2.43 -19.52
CA ILE A 180 4.47 -2.93 -18.39
C ILE A 180 4.28 -4.44 -18.15
N PRO A 181 5.37 -5.23 -18.13
CA PRO A 181 5.30 -6.66 -17.86
C PRO A 181 4.65 -6.99 -16.49
N PRO A 182 3.84 -8.07 -16.40
CA PRO A 182 3.14 -8.43 -15.16
C PRO A 182 4.06 -8.68 -13.96
N SER A 183 5.26 -9.23 -14.17
CA SER A 183 6.22 -9.50 -13.10
C SER A 183 6.73 -8.22 -12.45
N VAL A 184 7.12 -7.21 -13.26
CA VAL A 184 7.59 -5.91 -12.77
C VAL A 184 6.45 -5.17 -12.07
N PHE A 185 5.24 -5.21 -12.63
CA PHE A 185 4.04 -4.67 -11.99
C PHE A 185 3.79 -5.29 -10.61
N ALA A 186 3.82 -6.62 -10.49
CA ALA A 186 3.58 -7.34 -9.24
C ALA A 186 4.59 -6.98 -8.13
N VAL A 187 5.85 -6.70 -8.49
CA VAL A 187 6.86 -6.22 -7.55
C VAL A 187 6.49 -4.84 -7.01
N HIS A 188 6.17 -3.90 -7.91
CA HIS A 188 5.92 -2.51 -7.56
C HIS A 188 4.60 -2.31 -6.80
N LEU A 189 3.58 -3.12 -7.09
CA LEU A 189 2.34 -3.14 -6.33
C LEU A 189 2.59 -3.49 -4.86
N GLN A 190 3.48 -4.47 -4.60
CA GLN A 190 3.87 -4.83 -3.25
C GLN A 190 4.70 -3.74 -2.58
N PHE A 191 5.71 -3.19 -3.25
CA PHE A 191 6.53 -2.13 -2.66
C PHE A 191 5.76 -0.85 -2.38
N ASN A 192 4.81 -0.47 -3.24
CA ASN A 192 3.93 0.66 -3.00
C ASN A 192 3.09 0.42 -1.72
N LEU A 193 2.52 -0.78 -1.55
CA LEU A 193 1.81 -1.16 -0.32
C LEU A 193 2.73 -1.11 0.92
N LEU A 194 3.97 -1.59 0.81
CA LEU A 194 4.93 -1.55 1.92
C LEU A 194 5.30 -0.10 2.30
N TYR A 195 5.51 0.76 1.31
CA TYR A 195 5.88 2.15 1.52
C TYR A 195 4.77 2.95 2.22
N GLN A 196 3.51 2.72 1.83
CA GLN A 196 2.33 3.36 2.44
C GLN A 196 2.17 3.06 3.93
N PHE A 197 2.80 2.03 4.48
CA PHE A 197 2.77 1.78 5.92
C PHE A 197 3.37 2.95 6.72
N TRP A 198 4.50 3.50 6.26
CA TRP A 198 5.32 4.46 7.03
C TRP A 198 4.72 5.84 7.15
N ILE A 199 3.81 6.21 6.26
CA ILE A 199 3.18 7.52 6.30
C ILE A 199 2.17 7.64 7.44
N HIS A 200 1.77 6.52 8.05
CA HIS A 200 0.79 6.45 9.12
C HIS A 200 1.40 6.53 10.53
N THR A 201 2.39 7.39 10.79
CA THR A 201 2.92 7.55 12.15
C THR A 201 3.16 9.01 12.51
N GLU A 202 2.85 9.36 13.76
CA GLU A 202 3.23 10.65 14.34
C GLU A 202 4.50 10.59 15.18
N VAL A 203 5.16 9.43 15.32
CA VAL A 203 6.36 9.28 16.17
C VAL A 203 7.48 10.22 15.74
N TYR A 204 7.69 10.40 14.44
CA TYR A 204 8.73 11.26 13.87
C TYR A 204 8.32 12.73 13.67
N ASN A 205 7.20 13.20 14.24
CA ASN A 205 6.71 14.53 13.91
C ASN A 205 7.52 15.70 14.53
N GLY A 206 8.60 16.07 13.83
CA GLY A 206 8.92 17.44 13.43
C GLY A 206 8.09 17.93 12.23
N LEU A 207 7.37 17.05 11.53
CA LEU A 207 6.33 17.40 10.54
C LEU A 207 4.96 17.63 11.19
N LYS A 208 4.95 18.21 12.40
CA LYS A 208 3.73 18.53 13.13
C LYS A 208 3.15 19.91 12.83
N HIS A 209 3.74 20.69 11.92
CA HIS A 209 3.34 22.09 11.66
C HIS A 209 3.54 22.49 10.19
N CYS A 210 2.92 21.77 9.25
CA CYS A 210 2.49 22.43 8.03
C CYS A 210 1.10 23.03 8.31
N ASN A 211 1.10 24.24 8.89
CA ASN A 211 -0.06 25.12 9.07
C ASN A 211 -0.60 25.63 7.72
N ILE A 212 -0.67 24.79 6.68
CA ILE A 212 -1.35 25.07 5.42
C ILE A 212 -2.78 24.49 5.46
N GLN A 213 -3.08 23.54 6.35
CA GLN A 213 -4.43 22.93 6.45
C GLN A 213 -5.43 23.67 7.36
N HIS A 214 -5.00 24.66 8.15
CA HIS A 214 -5.89 25.40 9.06
C HIS A 214 -6.05 26.89 8.71
N GLY A 215 -5.33 27.42 7.71
CA GLY A 215 -5.15 28.87 7.56
C GLY A 215 -5.91 29.58 6.44
N LEU A 216 -6.51 28.89 5.46
CA LEU A 216 -7.06 29.59 4.28
C LEU A 216 -8.57 29.60 4.11
N PHE A 217 -9.35 28.85 4.89
CA PHE A 217 -10.81 28.92 4.82
C PHE A 217 -11.43 28.81 6.21
N SER A 218 -11.20 29.85 7.02
CA SER A 218 -12.09 30.18 8.13
C SER A 218 -13.37 30.78 7.55
N THR A 219 -14.30 29.93 7.14
CA THR A 219 -15.72 30.29 7.07
C THR A 219 -16.57 29.07 7.42
N GLY A 220 -17.23 29.15 8.58
CA GLY A 220 -18.57 28.59 8.79
C GLY A 220 -18.66 27.07 8.98
N GLU A 221 -19.22 26.71 10.13
CA GLU A 221 -19.79 25.40 10.44
C GLU A 221 -20.54 24.78 9.25
N SER A 222 -20.09 23.63 8.73
CA SER A 222 -20.95 22.52 8.20
C SER A 222 -20.19 21.42 7.43
N THR A 223 -18.92 21.54 7.07
CA THR A 223 -18.26 20.53 6.22
C THR A 223 -17.08 19.86 6.92
N ARG A 224 -17.39 18.83 7.72
CA ARG A 224 -16.39 18.02 8.44
C ARG A 224 -15.95 16.75 7.67
N HIS A 225 -16.21 16.66 6.36
CA HIS A 225 -16.07 15.40 5.61
C HIS A 225 -15.27 15.45 4.31
N SER A 226 -14.62 16.56 3.99
CA SER A 226 -13.86 16.66 2.74
C SER A 226 -12.66 17.55 3.00
N LEU A 227 -11.48 16.95 3.20
CA LEU A 227 -10.14 17.56 3.06
C LEU A 227 -9.09 16.65 3.73
N LYS A 228 -8.80 15.50 3.11
CA LYS A 228 -7.51 14.81 3.22
C LYS A 228 -6.85 14.77 1.84
N MET A 229 -6.64 15.96 1.29
CA MET A 229 -5.92 16.16 0.04
C MET A 229 -4.47 16.50 0.41
N LEU A 230 -3.56 15.53 0.27
CA LEU A 230 -2.11 15.66 0.03
C LEU A 230 -1.43 14.28 0.17
N MET A 231 -1.59 13.45 -0.86
CA MET A 231 -0.51 12.89 -1.68
C MET A 231 -0.99 12.96 -3.12
#